data_AF-A0A0F8YWS2-F1
#
_entry.id   AF-A0A0F8YWS2-F1
#
_cell.length_a   1.000
_cell.length_b   1.000
_cell.length_c   1.000
_cell.angle_alpha   90.00
_cell.angle_beta   90.00
_cell.angle_gamma   90.00
#
_symmetry.space_group_name_H-M   'P 1'
#
loop_
_entity.id
_entity.type
_entity.pdbx_description
1 polymer ?
#
loop_
_entity_poly.entity_id
_entity_poly.type
_entity_poly.pdbx_seq_one_letter_code
_entity_poly.pdbx_strand_id
1 'polypeptide(L)'
;NVMLGGVLTDAMLEPDNPIEETVCDKCLICARVCPVEFVNKDRKEEVNVTIGGREYSYNKKHADLRCVIGCGGYTGISKNGKWSSWSTGRVILPDEDEKLPEILAQLRNDPANVTSNRNIAFGKRGVLDRPRENVKVTCNNCMTVCSGPLETRKKWMNLLFDSGVVELDEEGREVVIELDEQGNRTVRKAVTEVI
;
A
#
# COMPACT_ATOMS: atom_id res chain seq x y z
N ASN A 1 2.00 -10.92 -4.97
CA ASN A 1 0.99 -9.87 -5.24
C ASN A 1 0.15 -10.29 -6.41
N VAL A 2 -1.17 -10.31 -6.25
CA VAL A 2 -2.13 -10.64 -7.30
C VAL A 2 -2.96 -9.39 -7.55
N MET A 3 -3.02 -8.95 -8.81
CA MET A 3 -3.92 -7.88 -9.23
C MET A 3 -5.13 -8.52 -9.90
N LEU A 4 -6.33 -8.14 -9.45
CA LEU A 4 -7.57 -8.66 -9.99
C LEU A 4 -8.18 -7.65 -10.96
N GLY A 5 -8.63 -8.12 -12.11
CA GLY A 5 -9.44 -7.37 -13.07
C GLY A 5 -10.78 -8.08 -13.25
N GLY A 6 -11.83 -7.31 -13.55
CA GLY A 6 -13.16 -7.82 -13.80
C GLY A 6 -13.76 -7.23 -15.08
N VAL A 7 -14.70 -7.96 -15.68
CA VAL A 7 -15.50 -7.51 -16.82
C VAL A 7 -16.96 -7.56 -16.40
N LEU A 8 -17.67 -6.45 -16.55
CA LEU A 8 -19.12 -6.42 -16.43
C LEU A 8 -19.73 -6.72 -17.81
N THR A 9 -20.61 -7.71 -17.86
CA THR A 9 -21.26 -8.16 -19.10
C THR A 9 -22.71 -8.54 -18.82
N ASP A 10 -23.54 -8.46 -19.86
CA ASP A 10 -24.90 -8.96 -19.92
C ASP A 10 -24.99 -10.45 -20.32
N ALA A 11 -23.85 -11.08 -20.62
CA ALA A 11 -23.80 -12.52 -20.85
C ALA A 11 -24.31 -13.28 -19.62
N MET A 12 -25.22 -14.22 -19.84
CA MET A 12 -25.76 -15.08 -18.79
C MET A 12 -24.72 -16.15 -18.43
N LEU A 13 -24.19 -16.08 -17.21
CA LEU A 13 -23.19 -17.02 -16.68
C LEU A 13 -23.69 -17.61 -15.38
N GLU A 14 -23.41 -18.90 -15.17
CA GLU A 14 -23.62 -19.55 -13.87
C GLU A 14 -22.61 -18.99 -12.85
N PRO A 15 -23.06 -18.50 -11.68
CA PRO A 15 -22.17 -17.92 -10.69
C PRO A 15 -21.35 -18.99 -9.96
N ASP A 16 -20.08 -18.68 -9.69
CA ASP A 16 -19.24 -19.52 -8.83
C ASP A 16 -19.69 -19.45 -7.37
N ASN A 17 -19.50 -20.55 -6.64
CA ASN A 17 -19.75 -20.59 -5.20
C ASN A 17 -18.72 -19.73 -4.44
N PRO A 18 -19.14 -18.90 -3.47
CA PRO A 18 -18.20 -18.21 -2.60
C PRO A 18 -17.40 -19.19 -1.75
N ILE A 19 -16.15 -18.82 -1.43
CA ILE A 19 -15.33 -19.59 -0.47
C ILE A 19 -16.05 -19.73 0.88
N GLU A 20 -15.85 -20.86 1.54
CA GLU A 20 -16.47 -21.14 2.84
C GLU A 20 -15.53 -20.79 4.00
N GLU A 21 -14.22 -20.80 3.74
CA GLU A 21 -13.21 -20.52 4.75
C GLU A 21 -13.17 -19.04 5.13
N THR A 22 -13.08 -18.78 6.44
CA THR A 22 -12.76 -17.45 6.94
C THR A 22 -11.27 -17.17 6.75
N VAL A 23 -10.94 -16.31 5.79
CA VAL A 23 -9.53 -15.94 5.48
C VAL A 23 -8.96 -14.86 6.40
N CYS A 24 -9.81 -14.06 7.04
CA CYS A 24 -9.41 -12.95 7.91
C CYS A 24 -9.72 -13.26 9.37
N ASP A 25 -8.70 -13.29 10.22
CA ASP A 25 -8.81 -13.47 11.67
C ASP A 25 -8.89 -12.15 12.45
N LYS A 26 -9.18 -11.04 11.76
CA LYS A 26 -9.28 -9.69 12.33
C LYS A 26 -8.01 -9.24 13.10
N CYS A 27 -6.83 -9.75 12.75
CA CYS A 27 -5.58 -9.40 13.44
C CYS A 27 -5.17 -7.93 13.35
N LEU A 28 -5.61 -7.20 12.31
CA LEU A 28 -5.23 -5.81 11.96
C LEU A 28 -3.77 -5.56 11.57
N ILE A 29 -2.99 -6.61 11.29
CA ILE A 29 -1.59 -6.43 10.85
C ILE A 29 -1.53 -5.61 9.55
N CYS A 30 -2.44 -5.84 8.61
CA CYS A 30 -2.55 -5.06 7.36
C CYS A 30 -2.74 -3.55 7.59
N ALA A 31 -3.47 -3.15 8.64
CA ALA A 31 -3.67 -1.75 9.03
C ALA A 31 -2.42 -1.15 9.68
N ARG A 32 -1.69 -1.94 10.48
CA ARG A 32 -0.45 -1.51 11.15
C ARG A 32 0.69 -1.23 10.17
N VAL A 33 0.80 -2.01 9.09
CA VAL A 33 1.86 -1.87 8.08
C VAL A 33 1.52 -0.88 6.96
N CYS A 34 0.37 -0.21 7.02
CA CYS A 34 -0.01 0.79 6.03
C CYS A 34 0.57 2.16 6.42
N PRO A 35 1.58 2.70 5.72
CA PRO A 35 2.21 3.96 6.09
C PRO A 35 1.27 5.16 5.95
N VAL A 36 0.25 5.02 5.08
CA VAL A 36 -0.77 6.04 4.79
C VAL A 36 -2.09 5.81 5.53
N GLU A 37 -2.14 4.81 6.41
CA GLU A 37 -3.29 4.51 7.28
C GLU A 37 -4.62 4.29 6.51
N PHE A 38 -4.57 3.65 5.33
CA PHE A 38 -5.76 3.39 4.51
C PHE A 38 -6.79 2.49 5.22
N VAL A 39 -6.34 1.44 5.89
CA VAL A 39 -7.24 0.58 6.69
C VAL A 39 -7.30 1.16 8.10
N ASN A 40 -8.51 1.42 8.61
CA ASN A 40 -8.68 1.94 9.96
C ASN A 40 -8.13 0.92 10.98
N LYS A 41 -7.42 1.42 12.00
CA LYS A 41 -6.82 0.63 13.08
C LYS A 41 -7.82 0.35 14.21
N ASP A 42 -8.96 1.02 14.25
CA ASP A 42 -10.03 0.72 15.21
C ASP A 42 -10.86 -0.48 14.74
N ARG A 43 -10.88 -1.56 15.53
CA ARG A 43 -11.67 -2.77 15.27
C ARG A 43 -13.18 -2.55 15.36
N LYS A 44 -13.63 -1.45 15.97
CA LYS A 44 -15.05 -1.17 16.17
C LYS A 44 -15.70 -0.58 14.92
N GLU A 45 -14.91 -0.04 14.00
CA GLU A 45 -15.39 0.50 12.75
C GLU A 45 -15.39 -0.60 11.68
N GLU A 46 -16.48 -1.35 11.55
CA GLU A 46 -16.65 -2.39 10.54
C GLU A 46 -17.69 -1.98 9.48
N VAL A 47 -17.52 -2.50 8.26
CA VAL A 47 -18.46 -2.41 7.15
C VAL A 47 -18.97 -3.81 6.86
N ASN A 48 -20.29 -3.96 6.78
CA ASN A 48 -20.96 -5.20 6.41
C ASN A 48 -21.49 -5.11 4.99
N VAL A 49 -21.30 -6.16 4.20
CA VAL A 49 -21.78 -6.27 2.81
C VAL A 49 -22.36 -7.66 2.58
N THR A 50 -23.35 -7.75 1.69
CA THR A 50 -23.93 -9.03 1.26
C THR A 50 -23.46 -9.33 -0.15
N ILE A 51 -22.80 -10.48 -0.37
CA ILE A 51 -22.32 -10.93 -1.67
C ILE A 51 -22.81 -12.37 -1.87
N GLY A 52 -23.54 -12.63 -2.96
CA GLY A 52 -24.06 -13.98 -3.24
C GLY A 52 -24.95 -14.55 -2.12
N GLY A 53 -25.70 -13.70 -1.41
CA GLY A 53 -26.56 -14.10 -0.29
C GLY A 53 -25.82 -14.40 1.03
N ARG A 54 -24.49 -14.25 1.08
CA ARG A 54 -23.68 -14.39 2.30
C ARG A 54 -23.26 -13.01 2.83
N GLU A 55 -23.26 -12.84 4.15
CA GLU A 55 -22.77 -11.63 4.80
C GLU A 55 -21.25 -11.69 5.02
N TYR A 56 -20.58 -10.59 4.69
CA TYR A 56 -19.15 -10.39 4.91
C TYR A 56 -18.93 -9.11 5.69
N SER A 57 -17.96 -9.13 6.60
CA SER A 57 -17.53 -7.96 7.37
C SER A 57 -16.05 -7.68 7.13
N TYR A 58 -15.69 -6.41 7.05
CA TYR A 58 -14.30 -5.97 7.01
C TYR A 58 -14.14 -4.63 7.74
N ASN A 59 -12.93 -4.30 8.20
CA ASN A 59 -12.69 -3.02 8.85
C ASN A 59 -12.90 -1.86 7.88
N LYS A 60 -13.52 -0.80 8.37
CA LYS A 60 -13.70 0.45 7.65
C LYS A 60 -12.36 0.97 7.16
N LYS A 61 -12.41 1.58 5.98
CA LYS A 61 -11.25 2.18 5.32
C LYS A 61 -11.42 3.70 5.37
N HIS A 62 -10.29 4.38 5.38
CA HIS A 62 -10.23 5.80 5.03
C HIS A 62 -10.36 5.96 3.51
N ALA A 63 -10.32 7.21 3.02
CA ALA A 63 -10.49 7.49 1.60
C ALA A 63 -9.51 6.70 0.71
N ASP A 64 -10.03 6.16 -0.40
CA ASP A 64 -9.27 5.38 -1.39
C ASP A 64 -8.05 6.15 -1.92
N LEU A 65 -8.10 7.49 -1.90
CA LEU A 65 -7.01 8.34 -2.34
C LEU A 65 -5.73 8.16 -1.52
N ARG A 66 -5.83 7.74 -0.25
CA ARG A 66 -4.65 7.35 0.55
C ARG A 66 -3.90 6.19 -0.10
N CYS A 67 -4.64 5.18 -0.55
CA CYS A 67 -4.07 4.02 -1.22
C CYS A 67 -3.47 4.41 -2.58
N VAL A 68 -4.14 5.27 -3.33
CA VAL A 68 -3.61 5.82 -4.60
C VAL A 68 -2.28 6.55 -4.37
N ILE A 69 -2.21 7.42 -3.36
CA ILE A 69 -1.01 8.20 -3.05
C ILE A 69 0.12 7.28 -2.55
N GLY A 70 -0.15 6.40 -1.60
CA GLY A 70 0.85 5.51 -1.00
C GLY A 70 1.30 4.38 -1.92
N CYS A 71 0.37 3.56 -2.43
CA CYS A 71 0.70 2.43 -3.32
C CYS A 71 1.12 2.87 -4.72
N GLY A 72 0.72 4.08 -5.15
CA GLY A 72 1.21 4.73 -6.36
C GLY A 72 2.65 5.24 -6.27
N GLY A 73 3.21 5.29 -5.06
CA GLY A 73 4.62 5.62 -4.83
C GLY A 73 4.92 7.09 -4.60
N TYR A 74 3.93 7.94 -4.35
CA TYR A 74 4.17 9.37 -4.04
C TYR A 74 4.63 9.61 -2.61
N THR A 75 4.34 8.68 -1.71
CA THR A 75 4.91 8.67 -0.37
C THR A 75 4.98 7.23 0.13
N GLY A 76 5.99 6.96 0.95
CA GLY A 76 6.20 5.66 1.56
C GLY A 76 6.46 5.73 3.04
N ILE A 77 6.80 6.90 3.57
CA ILE A 77 7.24 7.06 4.95
C ILE A 77 6.07 6.82 5.91
N SER A 78 6.33 6.05 6.97
CA SER A 78 5.35 5.88 8.03
C SER A 78 5.21 7.17 8.85
N LYS A 79 4.06 7.34 9.52
CA LYS A 79 3.73 8.53 10.32
C LYS A 79 4.76 8.86 11.41
N ASN A 80 5.50 7.86 11.90
CA ASN A 80 6.57 8.05 12.90
C ASN A 80 7.97 8.23 12.29
N GLY A 81 8.10 8.16 10.96
CA GLY A 81 9.36 8.35 10.24
C GLY A 81 10.36 7.20 10.32
N LYS A 82 10.06 6.09 11.00
CA LYS A 82 11.07 5.05 11.32
C LYS A 82 11.25 3.97 10.26
N TRP A 83 10.25 3.80 9.40
CA TRP A 83 10.24 2.80 8.33
C TRP A 83 9.43 3.34 7.16
N SER A 84 9.69 2.83 5.96
CA SER A 84 8.93 3.21 4.76
C SER A 84 8.53 2.00 3.91
N SER A 85 7.65 2.25 2.93
CA SER A 85 7.57 1.39 1.75
C SER A 85 8.79 1.59 0.84
N TRP A 86 8.76 1.00 -0.36
CA TRP A 86 9.76 1.25 -1.41
C TRP A 86 9.64 2.63 -2.08
N SER A 87 8.75 3.51 -1.61
CA SER A 87 8.67 4.88 -2.12
C SER A 87 9.67 5.79 -1.42
N THR A 88 10.38 6.57 -2.23
CA THR A 88 11.31 7.62 -1.78
C THR A 88 10.59 8.93 -1.42
N GLY A 89 9.27 9.01 -1.64
CA GLY A 89 8.45 10.16 -1.25
C GLY A 89 8.30 10.30 0.26
N ARG A 90 8.28 11.55 0.74
CA ARG A 90 8.36 11.90 2.18
C ARG A 90 7.19 12.70 2.72
N VAL A 91 6.12 12.84 1.94
CA VAL A 91 4.93 13.55 2.38
C VAL A 91 4.15 12.68 3.37
N ILE A 92 4.07 13.12 4.62
CA ILE A 92 3.15 12.52 5.60
C ILE A 92 1.75 13.04 5.28
N LEU A 93 0.80 12.13 5.05
CA LEU A 93 -0.56 12.53 4.75
C LEU A 93 -1.25 13.07 6.00
N PRO A 94 -2.10 14.11 5.87
CA PRO A 94 -2.92 14.59 6.98
C PRO A 94 -3.95 13.53 7.39
N ASP A 95 -4.56 13.75 8.54
CA ASP A 95 -5.67 12.90 9.01
C ASP A 95 -6.99 13.23 8.29
N GLU A 96 -7.14 14.46 7.78
CA GLU A 96 -8.32 14.89 7.03
C GLU A 96 -8.25 14.44 5.55
N ASP A 97 -9.18 13.57 5.16
CA ASP A 97 -9.23 13.00 3.81
C ASP A 97 -9.62 14.03 2.74
N GLU A 98 -10.30 15.11 3.14
CA GLU A 98 -10.77 16.19 2.25
C GLU A 98 -9.61 16.96 1.60
N LYS A 99 -8.42 16.94 2.20
CA LYS A 99 -7.21 17.61 1.69
C LYS A 99 -6.46 16.77 0.66
N LEU A 100 -6.74 15.48 0.58
CA LEU A 100 -5.99 14.54 -0.26
C LEU A 100 -6.07 14.87 -1.78
N PRO A 101 -7.19 15.37 -2.34
CA PRO A 101 -7.23 15.77 -3.75
C PRO A 101 -6.22 16.86 -4.11
N GLU A 102 -6.10 17.89 -3.27
CA GLU A 102 -5.13 18.98 -3.48
C GLU A 102 -3.70 18.47 -3.33
N ILE A 103 -3.44 17.67 -2.30
CA ILE A 103 -2.12 17.06 -2.06
C ILE A 103 -1.72 16.18 -3.25
N LEU A 104 -2.63 15.35 -3.78
CA LEU A 104 -2.35 14.55 -4.96
C LEU A 104 -2.05 15.43 -6.18
N ALA A 105 -2.78 16.54 -6.38
CA ALA A 105 -2.50 17.46 -7.48
C ALA A 105 -1.10 18.06 -7.38
N GLN A 106 -0.68 18.49 -6.18
CA GLN A 106 0.68 18.99 -5.92
C GLN A 106 1.73 17.91 -6.19
N LEU A 107 1.55 16.71 -5.64
CA LEU A 107 2.43 15.56 -5.82
C LEU A 107 2.59 15.16 -7.29
N ARG A 108 1.52 15.23 -8.08
CA ARG A 108 1.55 14.93 -9.52
C ARG A 108 2.33 15.95 -10.34
N ASN A 109 2.33 17.21 -9.92
CA ASN A 109 3.02 18.30 -10.59
C ASN A 109 4.49 18.42 -10.18
N ASP A 110 4.90 17.75 -9.10
CA ASP A 110 6.30 17.70 -8.67
C ASP A 110 7.15 16.85 -9.63
N PRO A 111 8.21 17.42 -10.25
CA PRO A 111 9.13 16.68 -11.10
C PRO A 111 9.80 15.48 -10.43
N ALA A 112 9.92 15.46 -9.10
CA ALA A 112 10.45 14.33 -8.35
C ALA A 112 9.56 13.07 -8.44
N ASN A 113 8.27 13.23 -8.79
CA ASN A 113 7.29 12.15 -8.82
C ASN A 113 6.95 11.65 -10.24
N VAL A 114 7.78 11.96 -11.24
CA VAL A 114 7.56 11.52 -12.64
C VAL A 114 7.39 9.99 -12.75
N THR A 115 8.13 9.21 -11.95
CA THR A 115 7.99 7.74 -11.91
C THR A 115 6.64 7.33 -11.31
N SER A 116 6.24 7.93 -10.18
CA SER A 116 4.96 7.65 -9.51
C SER A 116 3.75 8.00 -10.38
N ASN A 117 3.85 9.06 -11.18
CA ASN A 117 2.84 9.43 -12.18
C ASN A 117 2.54 8.30 -13.19
N ARG A 118 3.55 7.49 -13.54
CA ARG A 118 3.37 6.33 -14.43
C ARG A 118 2.63 5.18 -13.75
N ASN A 119 2.81 5.03 -12.43
CA ASN A 119 2.21 3.97 -11.62
C ASN A 119 0.75 4.21 -11.26
N ILE A 120 0.24 5.43 -11.45
CA ILE A 120 -1.18 5.76 -11.21
C ILE A 120 -1.94 6.15 -12.48
N ALA A 121 -1.32 6.06 -13.66
CA ALA A 121 -2.00 6.36 -14.91
C ALA A 121 -3.17 5.38 -15.10
N PHE A 122 -4.40 5.91 -15.15
CA PHE A 122 -5.59 5.15 -15.51
C PHE A 122 -6.01 5.60 -16.91
N GLY A 123 -5.93 4.70 -17.89
CA GLY A 123 -6.49 4.95 -19.21
C GLY A 123 -7.99 4.68 -19.24
N LYS A 124 -8.59 4.66 -20.43
CA LYS A 124 -10.03 4.36 -20.63
C LYS A 124 -10.42 2.97 -20.10
N ARG A 125 -9.48 2.02 -20.08
CA ARG A 125 -9.62 0.66 -19.53
C ARG A 125 -8.94 0.50 -18.16
N GLY A 126 -8.63 1.60 -17.48
CA GLY A 126 -8.02 1.60 -16.15
C GLY A 126 -6.59 1.04 -16.14
N VAL A 127 -6.31 0.09 -15.25
CA VAL A 127 -4.99 -0.56 -15.12
C VAL A 127 -4.60 -1.36 -16.36
N LEU A 128 -5.57 -1.81 -17.17
CA LEU A 128 -5.33 -2.60 -18.39
C LEU A 128 -4.68 -1.78 -19.52
N ASP A 129 -4.69 -0.45 -19.42
CA ASP A 129 -3.99 0.43 -20.36
C ASP A 129 -2.52 0.63 -19.99
N ARG A 130 -2.06 0.09 -18.86
CA ARG A 130 -0.67 0.20 -18.46
C ARG A 130 0.19 -0.82 -19.20
N PRO A 131 1.38 -0.43 -19.65
CA PRO A 131 2.41 -1.39 -20.04
C PRO A 131 2.68 -2.39 -18.91
N ARG A 132 3.06 -3.62 -19.26
CA ARG A 132 3.29 -4.71 -18.30
C ARG A 132 4.34 -4.33 -17.25
N GLU A 133 5.30 -3.50 -17.60
CA GLU A 133 6.34 -2.96 -16.73
C GLU A 133 5.81 -1.98 -15.67
N ASN A 134 4.64 -1.35 -15.91
CA ASN A 134 4.04 -0.30 -15.08
C ASN A 134 2.84 -0.78 -14.25
N VAL A 135 2.66 -2.09 -14.11
CA VAL A 135 1.66 -2.69 -13.18
C VAL A 135 2.23 -2.93 -11.78
N LYS A 136 3.50 -2.58 -11.57
CA LYS A 136 4.15 -2.67 -10.27
C LYS A 136 3.56 -1.63 -9.32
N VAL A 137 3.52 -2.02 -8.05
CA VAL A 137 2.95 -1.26 -6.94
C VAL A 137 4.07 -1.03 -5.96
N THR A 138 4.22 0.20 -5.51
CA THR A 138 5.41 0.64 -4.77
C THR A 138 5.33 0.31 -3.28
N CYS A 139 4.13 0.10 -2.73
CA CYS A 139 3.97 -0.22 -1.31
C CYS A 139 3.55 -1.67 -1.09
N ASN A 140 2.27 -1.98 -1.29
CA ASN A 140 1.74 -3.34 -1.13
C ASN A 140 1.99 -4.04 0.21
N ASN A 141 2.49 -3.34 1.22
CA ASN A 141 2.82 -3.89 2.54
C ASN A 141 1.68 -4.74 3.11
N CYS A 142 0.44 -4.24 3.04
CA CYS A 142 -0.73 -4.95 3.53
C CYS A 142 -0.96 -6.29 2.83
N MET A 143 -0.77 -6.38 1.51
CA MET A 143 -0.87 -7.64 0.75
C MET A 143 0.30 -8.57 1.01
N THR A 144 1.51 -8.00 1.16
CA THR A 144 2.73 -8.77 1.44
C THR A 144 2.65 -9.49 2.79
N VAL A 145 2.15 -8.80 3.83
CA VAL A 145 2.09 -9.39 5.18
C VAL A 145 0.83 -10.19 5.46
N CYS A 146 -0.22 -10.08 4.64
CA CYS A 146 -1.53 -10.69 4.94
C CYS A 146 -1.66 -12.09 4.32
N SER A 147 -0.79 -13.01 4.74
CA SER A 147 -0.84 -14.41 4.29
C SER A 147 -0.38 -15.39 5.39
N GLY A 148 -1.00 -16.57 5.43
CA GLY A 148 -0.63 -17.65 6.34
C GLY A 148 -0.96 -17.42 7.83
N PRO A 149 -0.38 -18.24 8.72
CA PRO A 149 -0.64 -18.20 10.17
C PRO A 149 -0.28 -16.86 10.81
N LEU A 150 -0.91 -16.53 11.94
CA LEU A 150 -0.70 -15.25 12.65
C LEU A 150 0.77 -15.00 12.99
N GLU A 151 1.51 -16.03 13.42
CA GLU A 151 2.93 -15.90 13.78
C GLU A 151 3.80 -15.55 12.57
N THR A 152 3.49 -16.09 11.39
CA THR A 152 4.17 -15.72 10.14
C THR A 152 3.93 -14.25 9.80
N ARG A 153 2.68 -13.77 9.96
CA ARG A 153 2.32 -12.38 9.68
C ARG A 153 2.99 -11.41 10.65
N LYS A 154 3.10 -11.77 11.93
CA LYS A 154 3.87 -11.00 12.93
C LYS A 154 5.34 -10.92 12.56
N LYS A 155 5.94 -12.04 12.14
CA LYS A 155 7.33 -12.08 11.67
C LYS A 155 7.55 -11.12 10.50
N TRP A 156 6.68 -11.14 9.48
CA TRP A 156 6.81 -10.25 8.33
C TRP A 156 6.57 -8.78 8.69
N MET A 157 5.62 -8.50 9.59
CA MET A 157 5.41 -7.15 10.11
C MET A 157 6.66 -6.61 10.80
N ASN A 158 7.32 -7.40 11.65
CA ASN A 158 8.55 -6.98 12.32
C ASN A 158 9.68 -6.77 11.31
N LEU A 159 9.88 -7.70 10.37
CA LEU A 159 10.88 -7.53 9.31
C LEU A 159 10.70 -6.23 8.52
N LEU A 160 9.45 -5.82 8.28
CA LEU A 160 9.11 -4.59 7.58
C LEU A 160 9.40 -3.35 8.45
N PHE A 161 9.13 -3.39 9.75
CA PHE A 161 9.47 -2.28 10.65
C PHE A 161 10.97 -2.15 10.87
N ASP A 162 11.70 -3.26 10.81
CA ASP A 162 13.16 -3.33 10.99
C ASP A 162 13.93 -3.17 9.66
N SER A 163 13.23 -2.96 8.53
CA SER A 163 13.86 -2.82 7.21
C SER A 163 14.39 -1.41 6.94
N GLY A 164 14.14 -0.45 7.81
CA GLY A 164 14.57 0.95 7.65
C GLY A 164 13.74 1.73 6.61
N VAL A 165 14.36 2.76 6.04
CA VAL A 165 13.72 3.75 5.16
C VAL A 165 14.44 3.79 3.80
N VAL A 166 13.69 3.68 2.70
CA VAL A 166 14.24 3.68 1.32
C VAL A 166 14.37 5.10 0.80
N GLU A 167 15.59 5.65 0.74
CA GLU A 167 15.91 7.00 0.23
C GLU A 167 16.65 6.95 -1.12
N LEU A 168 16.75 8.10 -1.81
CA LEU A 168 17.72 8.28 -2.90
C LEU A 168 19.01 8.86 -2.34
N ASP A 169 20.16 8.31 -2.74
CA ASP A 169 21.46 8.92 -2.47
C ASP A 169 21.75 10.11 -3.41
N GLU A 170 22.93 10.73 -3.27
CA GLU A 170 23.35 11.89 -4.06
C GLU A 170 23.43 11.58 -5.56
N GLU A 171 23.67 10.31 -5.92
CA GLU A 171 23.67 9.85 -7.31
C GLU A 171 22.29 9.40 -7.81
N GLY A 172 21.24 9.54 -7.00
CA GLY A 172 19.87 9.18 -7.35
C GLY A 172 19.58 7.68 -7.32
N ARG A 173 20.38 6.89 -6.60
CA ARG A 173 20.18 5.45 -6.42
C ARG A 173 19.39 5.18 -5.15
N GLU A 174 18.55 4.14 -5.17
CA GLU A 174 17.79 3.72 -3.98
C GLU A 174 18.72 3.06 -2.94
N VAL A 175 18.73 3.62 -1.74
CA VAL A 175 19.48 3.12 -0.57
C VAL A 175 18.56 2.92 0.62
N VAL A 176 18.89 1.95 1.47
CA VAL A 176 18.20 1.74 2.73
C VAL A 176 18.94 2.45 3.85
N ILE A 177 18.26 3.36 4.53
CA ILE A 177 18.74 4.09 5.70
C ILE A 177 18.17 3.45 6.96
N GLU A 178 19.04 3.17 7.93
CA GLU A 178 18.65 2.89 9.30
C GLU A 178 18.71 4.16 10.13
N LEU A 179 17.76 4.30 11.05
CA LEU A 179 17.80 5.31 12.10
C LEU A 179 18.30 4.62 13.37
N ASP A 180 19.39 5.08 13.94
CA ASP A 180 19.82 4.62 15.27
C ASP A 180 18.87 5.12 16.37
N GLU A 181 19.09 4.70 17.61
CA GLU A 181 18.26 5.08 18.76
C GLU A 181 18.26 6.60 19.03
N GLN A 182 19.24 7.33 18.50
CA GLN A 182 19.40 8.78 18.61
C GLN A 182 18.87 9.51 17.35
N GLY A 183 18.38 8.78 16.35
CA GLY A 183 17.86 9.32 15.09
C GLY A 183 18.93 9.66 14.05
N ASN A 184 20.19 9.26 14.26
CA ASN A 184 21.22 9.43 13.24
C ASN A 184 21.00 8.44 12.11
N ARG A 185 21.32 8.90 10.90
CA ARG A 185 21.10 8.17 9.64
C ARG A 185 22.36 7.40 9.28
N THR A 186 22.25 6.09 9.13
CA THR A 186 23.32 5.25 8.59
C THR A 186 22.84 4.53 7.34
N VAL A 187 23.65 4.57 6.28
CA VAL A 187 23.37 3.80 5.06
C VAL A 187 23.63 2.33 5.38
N ARG A 188 22.57 1.52 5.34
CA ARG A 188 22.65 0.08 5.62
C ARG A 188 23.23 -0.66 4.42
N LYS A 189 22.59 -0.54 3.23
CA LYS A 189 22.94 -1.20 1.95
C LYS A 189 22.26 -0.52 0.75
N ALA A 190 22.74 -0.79 -0.46
CA ALA A 190 22.04 -0.47 -1.71
C ALA A 190 20.85 -1.42 -1.94
N VAL A 191 19.71 -0.91 -2.45
CA VAL A 191 18.49 -1.72 -2.64
C VAL A 191 18.68 -2.85 -3.67
N THR A 192 19.59 -2.67 -4.64
CA THR A 192 19.92 -3.68 -5.67
C THR A 192 20.55 -4.96 -5.13
N GLU A 193 21.02 -4.96 -3.88
CA GLU A 193 21.59 -6.15 -3.22
C GLU A 193 20.57 -6.92 -2.36
N VAL A 194 19.31 -6.48 -2.34
CA VAL A 194 18.26 -6.97 -1.43
C VAL A 194 17.18 -7.80 -2.15
N ILE A 195 17.14 -7.76 -3.50
CA ILE A 195 16.11 -8.41 -4.34
C ILE A 195 16.66 -9.65 -5.04
#